data_AF-A0A6P1V620-F1
#
_entry.id   AF-A0A6P1V620-F1
#
_cell.length_a   1.000
_cell.length_b   1.000
_cell.length_c   1.000
_cell.angle_alpha   90.00
_cell.angle_beta   90.00
_cell.angle_gamma   90.00
#
_symmetry.space_group_name_H-M   'P 1'
#
loop_
_entity.id
_entity.type
_entity.pdbx_description
1 polymer ?
#
loop_
_entity_poly.entity_id
_entity_poly.type
_entity_poly.pdbx_seq_one_letter_code
_entity_poly.pdbx_strand_id
1 'polypeptide(L)'
;MFFIAGQRTPEGRQKLLAYAIGCNPDIDPFDDWWELARTELGGDDFAEHFELRESVFARILNSEADLELSATPTQLFLQVVSPTQGDD
;
A
#
# COMPACT_ATOMS: atom_id res chain seq x y z
N MET A 1 -0.32 -13.91 3.47
CA MET A 1 0.96 -13.68 4.19
C MET A 1 1.84 -12.87 3.26
N PHE A 2 2.40 -11.74 3.70
CA PHE A 2 3.06 -10.78 2.79
C PHE A 2 4.58 -10.97 2.79
N PHE A 3 5.24 -10.72 1.66
CA PHE A 3 6.69 -10.64 1.56
C PHE A 3 7.13 -9.18 1.66
N ILE A 4 8.11 -8.89 2.53
CA ILE A 4 8.62 -7.54 2.73
C ILE A 4 9.98 -7.40 2.03
N ALA A 5 10.07 -6.50 1.06
CA ALA A 5 11.32 -6.09 0.44
C ALA A 5 11.43 -4.57 0.55
N GLY A 6 12.54 -4.06 1.11
CA GLY A 6 12.63 -2.65 1.44
C GLY A 6 13.73 -1.90 0.70
N GLN A 7 13.36 -0.86 -0.06
CA GLN A 7 14.33 0.09 -0.62
C GLN A 7 14.87 0.97 0.51
N ARG A 8 16.19 1.00 0.71
CA ARG A 8 16.82 1.96 1.64
C ARG A 8 16.89 3.34 1.00
N THR A 9 16.35 4.34 1.67
CA THR A 9 16.54 5.73 1.27
C THR A 9 17.96 6.20 1.64
N PRO A 10 18.48 7.25 0.99
CA PRO A 10 19.78 7.84 1.34
C PRO A 10 19.89 8.28 2.81
N GLU A 11 18.76 8.57 3.45
CA GLU A 11 18.65 8.99 4.86
C GLU A 11 18.60 7.79 5.83
N GLY A 12 18.73 6.56 5.32
CA GLY A 12 18.79 5.33 6.12
C GLY A 12 17.43 4.74 6.51
N ARG A 13 16.30 5.35 6.09
CA ARG A 13 14.96 4.79 6.29
C ARG A 13 14.71 3.67 5.28
N GLN A 14 14.14 2.55 5.72
CA GLN A 14 13.75 1.46 4.83
C GLN A 14 12.29 1.69 4.41
N LYS A 15 12.04 1.97 3.13
CA LYS A 15 10.68 1.93 2.57
C LYS A 15 10.28 0.47 2.51
N LEU A 16 9.49 0.00 3.47
CA LEU A 16 9.00 -1.38 3.49
C LEU A 16 7.88 -1.49 2.46
N LEU A 17 8.15 -2.16 1.33
CA LEU A 17 7.12 -2.57 0.39
C LEU A 17 6.72 -4.01 0.74
N ALA A 18 5.42 -4.22 0.92
CA ALA A 18 4.85 -5.53 1.15
C ALA A 18 4.09 -5.98 -0.10
N TYR A 19 4.47 -7.13 -0.65
CA TYR A 19 3.78 -7.75 -1.77
C TYR A 19 2.91 -8.90 -1.29
N ALA A 20 1.73 -9.06 -1.90
CA ALA A 20 0.97 -10.29 -1.79
C ALA A 20 1.78 -11.47 -2.35
N ILE A 21 1.49 -12.69 -1.89
CA ILE A 21 2.19 -13.90 -2.37
C ILE A 21 1.94 -14.05 -3.86
N GLY A 22 3.01 -14.28 -4.62
CA GLY A 22 2.94 -14.44 -6.07
C GLY A 22 2.76 -13.13 -6.83
N CYS A 23 2.76 -11.99 -6.14
CA CYS A 23 2.60 -10.66 -6.73
C CYS A 23 3.89 -9.81 -6.63
N ASN A 24 5.06 -10.40 -6.39
CA ASN A 24 6.31 -9.66 -6.31
C ASN A 24 7.00 -9.61 -7.68
N PRO A 25 7.04 -8.46 -8.38
CA PRO A 25 7.58 -8.35 -9.73
C PRO A 25 9.10 -8.60 -9.83
N ASP A 26 9.81 -8.56 -8.70
CA ASP A 26 11.25 -8.84 -8.64
C ASP A 26 11.56 -10.34 -8.47
N ILE A 27 10.56 -11.16 -8.11
CA ILE A 27 10.73 -12.59 -7.79
C ILE A 27 9.90 -13.47 -8.73
N ASP A 28 8.63 -13.10 -8.92
CA ASP A 28 7.65 -13.88 -9.67
C ASP A 28 7.72 -13.53 -11.17
N PRO A 29 7.56 -14.50 -12.10
CA PRO A 29 7.55 -14.21 -13.53
C PRO A 29 6.44 -13.22 -13.91
N PHE A 30 6.71 -12.39 -14.93
CA PHE A 30 5.81 -11.30 -15.32
C PHE A 30 4.37 -11.76 -15.55
N ASP A 31 4.18 -12.77 -16.39
CA ASP A 31 2.84 -13.27 -16.73
C ASP A 31 2.11 -13.83 -15.49
N ASP A 32 2.83 -14.46 -14.58
CA ASP A 32 2.24 -15.10 -13.40
C ASP A 32 1.77 -14.06 -12.38
N TRP A 33 2.63 -13.11 -12.01
CA TRP A 33 2.29 -12.11 -10.99
C TRP A 33 1.28 -11.10 -11.52
N TRP A 34 1.39 -10.75 -12.81
CA TRP A 34 0.48 -9.81 -13.46
C TRP A 34 -0.92 -10.40 -13.53
N GLU A 35 -1.07 -11.64 -13.98
CA GLU A 35 -2.38 -12.30 -14.09
C GLU A 35 -2.99 -12.58 -12.71
N LEU A 36 -2.18 -12.92 -11.72
CA LEU A 36 -2.65 -13.10 -10.34
C LEU A 36 -3.14 -11.77 -9.75
N ALA A 37 -2.35 -10.71 -9.85
CA ALA A 37 -2.75 -9.38 -9.39
C ALA A 37 -4.02 -8.90 -10.11
N ARG A 38 -4.09 -9.11 -11.43
CA ARG A 38 -5.26 -8.76 -12.25
C ARG A 38 -6.52 -9.52 -11.86
N THR A 39 -6.39 -10.80 -11.54
CA THR A 39 -7.52 -11.67 -11.15
C THR A 39 -8.04 -11.32 -9.76
N GLU A 40 -7.14 -11.07 -8.81
CA GLU A 40 -7.50 -10.83 -7.41
C GLU A 40 -7.92 -9.37 -7.14
N LEU A 41 -7.31 -8.40 -7.82
CA LEU A 41 -7.50 -6.97 -7.57
C LEU A 41 -8.16 -6.23 -8.74
N GLY A 42 -8.49 -6.92 -9.85
CA GLY A 42 -9.01 -6.30 -11.06
C GLY A 42 -7.90 -5.74 -11.96
N GLY A 43 -8.19 -5.61 -13.26
CA GLY A 43 -7.17 -5.30 -14.28
C GLY A 43 -7.22 -3.92 -14.88
N ASP A 44 -8.33 -3.21 -14.70
CA ASP A 44 -8.54 -1.87 -15.26
C ASP A 44 -9.49 -1.01 -14.40
N ASP A 45 -10.11 -1.64 -13.40
CA ASP A 45 -11.26 -1.16 -12.65
C ASP A 45 -10.86 -0.35 -11.41
N PHE A 46 -9.61 -0.50 -10.95
CA PHE A 46 -9.13 0.00 -9.65
C PHE A 46 -8.28 1.28 -9.72
N ALA A 47 -8.24 1.95 -10.88
CA ALA A 47 -7.63 3.28 -11.00
C ALA A 47 -8.56 4.38 -10.44
N GLU A 48 -9.11 4.17 -9.25
CA GLU A 48 -9.84 5.22 -8.55
C GLU A 48 -8.82 6.29 -8.08
N HIS A 49 -8.91 7.48 -8.66
CA HIS A 49 -8.08 8.61 -8.24
C HIS A 49 -8.62 9.15 -6.92
N PHE A 50 -7.84 9.06 -5.84
CA PHE A 50 -8.14 9.78 -4.62
C PHE A 50 -7.90 11.27 -4.84
N GLU A 51 -8.93 12.10 -4.69
CA GLU A 51 -8.73 13.54 -4.68
C GLU A 51 -7.87 13.95 -3.48
N LEU A 52 -6.62 14.34 -3.76
CA LEU A 52 -5.63 14.79 -2.76
C LEU A 52 -6.08 15.99 -1.90
N ARG A 53 -7.23 16.58 -2.20
CA ARG A 53 -7.88 17.63 -1.41
C ARG A 53 -8.56 17.09 -0.15
N GLU A 54 -8.68 15.78 -0.02
CA GLU A 54 -9.19 15.17 1.20
C GLU A 54 -8.30 15.55 2.39
N SER A 55 -8.94 16.00 3.46
CA SER A 55 -8.27 16.45 4.69
C SER A 55 -7.38 15.36 5.31
N VAL A 56 -7.68 14.09 5.02
CA VAL A 56 -6.89 12.90 5.38
C VAL A 56 -5.49 12.97 4.76
N PHE A 57 -5.38 13.13 3.44
CA PHE A 57 -4.09 13.19 2.74
C PHE A 57 -3.29 14.43 3.13
N ALA A 58 -3.94 15.58 3.24
CA ALA A 58 -3.29 16.79 3.72
C ALA A 58 -2.70 16.60 5.12
N ARG A 59 -3.38 15.85 6.00
CA ARG A 59 -2.89 15.59 7.36
C ARG A 59 -1.76 14.58 7.39
N ILE A 60 -1.82 13.50 6.61
CA ILE A 60 -0.74 12.51 6.49
C ILE A 60 0.53 13.14 5.92
N LEU A 61 0.42 13.95 4.86
CA LEU A 61 1.59 14.59 4.25
C LEU A 61 2.31 15.58 5.17
N ASN A 62 1.61 16.11 6.19
CA ASN A 62 2.12 17.12 7.10
C ASN A 62 2.30 16.62 8.55
N SER A 63 2.19 15.31 8.79
CA SER A 63 2.38 14.72 10.13
C SER A 63 3.10 13.38 10.07
N GLU A 64 3.57 12.88 11.22
CA GLU A 64 4.09 11.52 11.36
C GLU A 64 2.96 10.51 11.62
N ALA A 65 1.75 10.79 11.18
CA ALA A 65 0.59 9.92 11.38
C ALA A 65 0.58 8.76 10.38
N ASP A 66 0.07 7.61 10.84
CA ASP A 66 -0.12 6.44 9.98
C ASP A 66 -1.47 6.55 9.24
N LEU A 67 -1.54 5.94 8.06
CA LEU A 67 -2.78 5.79 7.29
C LEU A 67 -3.31 4.37 7.47
N GLU A 68 -4.52 4.26 8.02
CA GLU A 68 -5.28 3.03 8.03
C GLU A 68 -6.20 3.01 6.79
N LEU A 69 -6.11 1.92 6.02
CA LEU A 69 -6.96 1.64 4.86
C LEU A 69 -7.78 0.39 5.16
N SER A 70 -9.10 0.49 5.04
CA SER A 70 -9.99 -0.68 5.06
C SER A 70 -10.87 -0.72 3.82
N ALA A 71 -11.27 -1.93 3.43
CA ALA A 71 -12.03 -2.16 2.22
C ALA A 71 -13.24 -3.06 2.50
N THR A 72 -14.34 -2.76 1.83
CA THR A 72 -15.46 -3.68 1.58
C THR A 72 -15.46 -4.02 0.09
N PRO A 73 -16.28 -4.99 -0.39
CA PRO A 73 -16.34 -5.30 -1.82
C PRO A 73 -16.68 -4.11 -2.74
N THR A 74 -17.21 -3.00 -2.21
CA THR A 74 -17.64 -1.85 -3.02
C THR A 74 -17.12 -0.50 -2.54
N GLN A 75 -16.37 -0.44 -1.44
CA GLN A 75 -15.97 0.83 -0.83
C GLN A 75 -14.60 0.72 -0.15
N LEU A 76 -13.81 1.79 -0.28
CA LEU A 76 -12.59 2.01 0.48
C LEU A 76 -12.84 3.08 1.57
N PHE A 77 -12.24 2.86 2.73
CA PHE A 77 -12.28 3.79 3.85
C PHE A 77 -10.84 4.13 4.26
N LEU A 78 -10.56 5.42 4.39
CA LEU A 78 -9.25 5.95 4.73
C LEU A 78 -9.34 6.72 6.05
N GLN A 79 -8.45 6.41 7.00
CA GLN A 79 -8.38 7.09 8.28
C GLN A 79 -6.94 7.40 8.67
N VAL A 80 -6.73 8.62 9.17
CA VAL A 80 -5.46 9.00 9.81
C VAL A 80 -5.46 8.54 11.26
N VAL A 81 -4.54 7.67 11.63
CA VAL A 81 -4.36 7.16 12.99
C VAL A 81 -3.04 7.64 13.59
N SER A 82 -2.94 7.63 14.91
CA SER A 82 -1.67 7.93 15.58
C SER A 82 -0.62 6.88 15.17
N PRO A 83 0.66 7.28 15.02
CA PRO A 83 1.70 6.33 14.68
C PRO A 83 1.75 5.21 15.71
N THR A 84 1.77 3.97 15.22
CA THR A 84 1.87 2.81 16.10
C THR A 84 3.26 2.86 16.73
N GLN A 85 3.37 3.09 18.05
CA GLN A 85 4.64 2.90 18.74
C GLN A 85 5.01 1.43 18.56
N GLY A 86 6.11 1.16 17.85
CA GLY A 86 6.65 -0.19 17.76
C GLY A 86 6.92 -0.69 19.18
N ASP A 87 6.25 -1.77 19.57
CA ASP A 87 6.68 -2.55 20.72
C ASP A 87 8.08 -3.08 20.42
N ASP A 88 9.02 -2.72 21.30
CA ASP A 88 10.45 -3.10 21.30
C ASP A 88 10.63 -4.59 21.63
#